data_AF-A0A9W4U5S3-F1
#
_entry.id   AF-A0A9W4U5S3-F1
#
_cell.length_a   1.000
_cell.length_b   1.000
_cell.length_c   1.000
_cell.angle_alpha   90.00
_cell.angle_beta   90.00
_cell.angle_gamma   90.00
#
_symmetry.space_group_name_H-M   'P 1'
#
loop_
_entity.id
_entity.type
_entity.pdbx_description
1 polymer ?
#
loop_
_entity_poly.entity_id
_entity_poly.type
_entity_poly.pdbx_seq_one_letter_code
_entity_poly.pdbx_strand_id
1 'polypeptide(L)'
;MADKPTTKKYAKGERSIPHASQKASKYYPAEDNSLPKKARKSIRPAKVRPSLVPGTVVILLAGRFRGKRVVLLKHLEQGVLLVTGPFKVNGVPLRRVNARYVIATSTKVDVSGVGEDVLKKASESGYFTKDKESKKPGEDAFFKQGEKPQKKETSKDRVEDQKAVDKALLSNIKKEAHLADYLSSTFSLRSSDRPHAMVF
;
A
#
# COMPACT_ATOMS: atom_id res chain seq x y z
N MET A 1 -16.56 -16.30 -18.61
CA MET A 1 -17.93 -16.55 -19.11
C MET A 1 -17.92 -16.24 -20.60
N ALA A 2 -18.16 -17.23 -21.45
CA ALA A 2 -17.80 -17.18 -22.86
C ALA A 2 -18.72 -16.25 -23.69
N ASP A 3 -18.11 -15.38 -24.51
CA ASP A 3 -18.73 -14.63 -25.61
C ASP A 3 -19.29 -15.60 -26.66
N LYS A 4 -20.49 -16.16 -26.43
CA LYS A 4 -21.13 -17.07 -27.39
C LYS A 4 -22.17 -16.33 -28.23
N PRO A 5 -22.24 -16.59 -29.55
CA PRO A 5 -23.31 -16.05 -30.39
C PRO A 5 -24.66 -16.60 -29.94
N THR A 6 -25.71 -15.77 -30.07
CA THR A 6 -27.07 -16.14 -29.68
C THR A 6 -27.89 -16.49 -30.91
N THR A 7 -28.48 -17.69 -30.95
CA THR A 7 -29.39 -18.10 -32.02
C THR A 7 -30.78 -17.52 -31.75
N LYS A 8 -31.33 -16.77 -32.71
CA LYS A 8 -32.71 -16.27 -32.67
C LYS A 8 -33.50 -16.79 -33.85
N LYS A 9 -34.73 -17.28 -33.60
CA LYS A 9 -35.71 -17.61 -34.64
C LYS A 9 -36.32 -16.34 -35.19
N TYR A 10 -36.33 -16.21 -36.51
CA TYR A 10 -36.99 -15.15 -37.27
C TYR A 10 -37.94 -15.79 -38.29
N ALA A 11 -39.25 -15.63 -38.07
CA ALA A 11 -40.30 -16.23 -38.89
C ALA A 11 -40.05 -17.74 -39.15
N LYS A 12 -39.71 -18.13 -40.37
CA LYS A 12 -39.48 -19.54 -40.78
C LYS A 12 -38.02 -20.02 -40.67
N GLY A 13 -37.09 -19.18 -40.21
CA GLY A 13 -35.65 -19.52 -40.18
C GLY A 13 -34.95 -19.15 -38.88
N GLU A 14 -33.79 -19.76 -38.64
CA GLU A 14 -32.91 -19.46 -37.51
C GLU A 14 -31.70 -18.64 -37.97
N ARG A 15 -31.32 -17.61 -37.19
CA ARG A 15 -30.10 -16.83 -37.41
C ARG A 15 -29.24 -16.82 -36.16
N SER A 16 -27.95 -17.06 -36.34
CA SER A 16 -26.95 -16.87 -35.30
C SER A 16 -26.51 -15.41 -35.27
N ILE A 17 -26.72 -14.73 -34.15
CA ILE A 17 -26.35 -13.32 -33.96
C ILE A 17 -25.05 -13.28 -33.14
N PRO A 18 -23.95 -12.72 -33.70
CA PRO A 18 -22.70 -12.58 -32.99
C PRO A 18 -22.88 -11.68 -31.76
N HIS A 19 -22.16 -12.01 -30.68
CA HIS A 19 -22.14 -11.18 -29.48
C HIS A 19 -21.60 -9.78 -29.81
N ALA A 20 -21.98 -8.75 -29.05
CA ALA A 20 -21.58 -7.37 -29.35
C ALA A 20 -20.05 -7.19 -29.44
N SER A 21 -19.27 -7.98 -28.69
CA SER A 21 -17.79 -8.01 -28.73
C SER A 21 -17.20 -8.63 -30.01
N GLN A 22 -18.00 -9.39 -30.77
CA GLN A 22 -17.58 -10.06 -32.01
C GLN A 22 -18.03 -9.30 -33.27
N LYS A 23 -18.83 -8.24 -33.11
CA LYS A 23 -19.22 -7.39 -34.25
C LYS A 23 -18.02 -6.57 -34.71
N ALA A 24 -17.75 -6.58 -36.01
CA ALA A 24 -16.74 -5.72 -36.60
C ALA A 24 -17.05 -4.23 -36.32
N SER A 25 -16.02 -3.42 -36.09
CA SER A 25 -16.20 -1.98 -35.95
C SER A 25 -16.71 -1.40 -37.27
N LYS A 26 -17.64 -0.43 -37.19
CA LYS A 26 -18.12 0.30 -38.37
C LYS A 26 -17.08 1.30 -38.91
N TYR A 27 -16.12 1.66 -38.06
CA TYR A 27 -15.04 2.60 -38.36
C TYR A 27 -13.72 1.83 -38.45
N TYR A 28 -12.93 2.14 -39.49
CA TYR A 28 -11.58 1.65 -39.68
C TYR A 28 -10.63 2.86 -39.71
N PRO A 29 -9.50 2.83 -38.97
CA PRO A 29 -8.48 3.87 -39.08
C PRO A 29 -7.84 3.81 -40.47
N ALA A 30 -7.29 4.95 -40.93
CA ALA A 30 -6.60 5.02 -42.22
C ALA A 30 -5.24 4.30 -42.21
N GLU A 31 -4.64 4.12 -41.04
CA GLU A 31 -3.35 3.46 -40.84
C GLU A 31 -3.45 2.40 -39.73
N ASP A 32 -2.75 1.28 -39.94
CA ASP A 32 -2.64 0.21 -38.96
C ASP A 32 -1.50 0.48 -37.97
N ASN A 33 -1.79 0.34 -36.67
CA ASN A 33 -0.76 0.40 -35.65
C ASN A 33 -0.05 -0.96 -35.53
N SER A 34 1.27 -0.97 -35.68
CA SER A 34 2.08 -2.19 -35.52
C SER A 34 1.93 -2.78 -34.10
N LEU A 35 1.70 -4.10 -34.04
CA LEU A 35 1.54 -4.80 -32.76
C LEU A 35 2.88 -4.92 -32.01
N PRO A 36 2.90 -4.67 -30.69
CA PRO A 36 4.12 -4.84 -29.92
C PRO A 36 4.56 -6.31 -29.89
N LYS A 37 5.87 -6.54 -30.01
CA LYS A 37 6.45 -7.89 -29.93
C LYS A 37 6.17 -8.52 -28.56
N LYS A 38 5.85 -9.81 -28.54
CA LYS A 38 5.60 -10.56 -27.30
C LYS A 38 6.87 -10.64 -26.45
N ALA A 39 6.90 -9.94 -25.32
CA ALA A 39 7.99 -10.03 -24.35
C ALA A 39 7.88 -11.30 -23.49
N ARG A 40 9.01 -11.97 -23.21
CA ARG A 40 9.10 -13.15 -22.32
C ARG A 40 9.39 -12.78 -20.85
N LYS A 41 9.10 -11.54 -20.44
CA LYS A 41 9.35 -11.08 -19.05
C LYS A 41 8.24 -11.62 -18.15
N SER A 42 8.61 -12.36 -17.10
CA SER A 42 7.71 -12.80 -16.03
C SER A 42 7.86 -11.93 -14.78
N ILE A 43 6.78 -11.82 -14.01
CA ILE A 43 6.79 -11.11 -12.73
C ILE A 43 7.53 -11.99 -11.71
N ARG A 44 8.64 -11.46 -11.17
CA ARG A 44 9.41 -12.15 -10.12
C ARG A 44 8.93 -11.71 -8.74
N PRO A 45 8.89 -12.62 -7.75
CA PRO A 45 8.56 -12.24 -6.38
C PRO A 45 9.61 -11.28 -5.83
N ALA A 46 9.17 -10.35 -4.98
CA ALA A 46 10.08 -9.40 -4.35
C ALA A 46 10.91 -10.09 -3.26
N LYS A 47 12.25 -9.97 -3.34
CA LYS A 47 13.18 -10.48 -2.33
C LYS A 47 13.49 -9.37 -1.33
N VAL A 48 13.22 -9.62 -0.05
CA VAL A 48 13.53 -8.70 1.05
C VAL A 48 14.91 -9.05 1.64
N ARG A 49 15.60 -8.06 2.21
CA ARG A 49 16.89 -8.24 2.91
C ARG A 49 16.69 -9.10 4.16
N PRO A 50 17.68 -9.93 4.56
CA PRO A 50 17.56 -10.80 5.74
C PRO A 50 17.45 -10.03 7.06
N SER A 51 17.94 -8.79 7.11
CA SER A 51 17.83 -7.93 8.29
C SER A 51 16.41 -7.44 8.58
N LEU A 52 15.51 -7.50 7.61
CA LEU A 52 14.13 -7.04 7.75
C LEU A 52 13.27 -8.23 8.20
N VAL A 53 13.34 -8.56 9.48
CA VAL A 53 12.50 -9.59 10.08
C VAL A 53 11.28 -8.93 10.73
N PRO A 54 10.08 -9.52 10.68
CA PRO A 54 8.94 -9.04 11.47
C PRO A 54 9.33 -8.78 12.93
N GLY A 55 8.94 -7.62 13.46
CA GLY A 55 9.31 -7.13 14.80
C GLY A 55 10.54 -6.24 14.85
N THR A 56 11.35 -6.23 13.80
CA THR A 56 12.53 -5.37 13.75
C THR A 56 12.12 -3.90 13.74
N VAL A 57 12.78 -3.09 14.56
CA VAL A 57 12.62 -1.63 14.51
C VAL A 57 13.32 -1.11 13.27
N VAL A 58 12.66 -0.18 12.60
CA VAL A 58 13.04 0.34 11.30
C VAL A 58 13.03 1.86 11.35
N ILE A 59 14.07 2.48 10.81
CA ILE A 59 14.14 3.92 10.62
C ILE A 59 13.66 4.26 9.21
N LEU A 60 12.63 5.11 9.11
CA LEU A 60 12.14 5.61 7.83
C LEU A 60 13.05 6.71 7.30
N LEU A 61 13.51 6.60 6.05
CA LEU A 61 14.39 7.59 5.44
C LEU A 61 13.63 8.61 4.58
N ALA A 62 12.50 8.21 4.00
CA ALA A 62 11.78 9.02 3.03
C ALA A 62 10.32 9.30 3.42
N GLY A 63 9.79 10.40 2.88
CA GLY A 63 8.39 10.81 3.05
C GLY A 63 8.15 11.68 4.30
N ARG A 64 6.87 11.81 4.66
CA ARG A 64 6.43 12.67 5.77
C ARG A 64 6.98 12.22 7.14
N PHE A 65 7.18 10.92 7.32
CA PHE A 65 7.62 10.32 8.57
C PHE A 65 9.12 9.98 8.58
N ARG A 66 9.94 10.68 7.77
CA ARG A 66 11.39 10.49 7.76
C ARG A 66 12.01 10.71 9.15
N GLY A 67 13.05 9.95 9.47
CA GLY A 67 13.72 9.91 10.77
C GLY A 67 12.93 9.17 11.86
N LYS A 68 11.64 8.85 11.67
CA LYS A 68 10.87 8.13 12.68
C LYS A 68 11.31 6.67 12.76
N ARG A 69 11.37 6.15 13.99
CA ARG A 69 11.59 4.74 14.30
C ARG A 69 10.25 4.03 14.40
N VAL A 70 10.11 2.89 13.76
CA VAL A 70 8.82 2.27 13.49
C VAL A 70 8.96 0.75 13.48
N VAL A 71 7.94 0.02 13.92
CA VAL A 71 8.01 -1.45 14.01
C VAL A 71 7.56 -2.08 12.70
N LEU A 72 8.36 -3.00 12.16
CA LEU A 72 8.01 -3.82 11.00
C LEU A 72 7.03 -4.92 11.41
N LEU A 73 5.86 -5.00 10.77
CA LEU A 73 4.86 -6.01 11.07
C LEU A 73 4.92 -7.20 10.12
N LYS A 74 4.88 -6.94 8.80
CA LYS A 74 4.74 -7.99 7.78
C LYS A 74 5.32 -7.56 6.45
N HIS A 75 5.80 -8.52 5.67
CA HIS A 75 6.11 -8.34 4.25
C HIS A 75 4.84 -8.55 3.43
N LEU A 76 4.50 -7.57 2.60
CA LEU A 76 3.37 -7.68 1.69
C LEU A 76 3.81 -8.29 0.36
N GLU A 77 2.91 -8.99 -0.31
CA GLU A 77 3.17 -9.66 -1.60
C GLU A 77 3.59 -8.67 -2.70
N GLN A 78 3.20 -7.40 -2.57
CA GLN A 78 3.60 -6.36 -3.52
C GLN A 78 5.07 -5.92 -3.38
N GLY A 79 5.85 -6.55 -2.49
CA GLY A 79 7.26 -6.21 -2.22
C GLY A 79 7.45 -4.98 -1.35
N VAL A 80 6.42 -4.65 -0.57
CA VAL A 80 6.38 -3.47 0.31
C VAL A 80 6.22 -3.95 1.75
N LEU A 81 6.71 -3.18 2.72
CA LEU A 81 6.63 -3.49 4.13
C LEU A 81 5.37 -2.87 4.74
N LEU A 82 4.66 -3.63 5.57
CA LEU A 82 3.64 -3.11 6.46
C LEU A 82 4.30 -2.73 7.79
N VAL A 83 4.17 -1.47 8.16
CA VAL A 83 4.91 -0.86 9.26
C VAL A 83 3.93 -0.07 10.13
N THR A 84 4.13 -0.07 11.46
CA THR A 84 3.35 0.75 12.41
C THR A 84 4.26 1.35 13.47
N GLY A 85 4.05 2.62 13.80
CA GLY A 85 4.77 3.27 14.90
C GLY A 85 3.72 3.66 15.89
N PRO A 86 3.52 2.86 16.97
CA PRO A 86 2.33 2.92 17.81
C PRO A 86 1.81 4.34 17.91
N PHE A 87 0.61 4.59 17.39
CA PHE A 87 0.22 5.93 16.91
C PHE A 87 0.30 6.97 18.03
N LYS A 88 0.04 6.53 19.27
CA LYS A 88 0.16 7.32 20.50
C LYS A 88 1.60 7.79 20.82
N VAL A 89 2.61 7.03 20.42
CA VAL A 89 4.03 7.31 20.72
C VAL A 89 4.65 8.18 19.63
N ASN A 90 4.44 7.82 18.36
CA ASN A 90 5.23 8.40 17.24
C ASN A 90 4.39 9.15 16.21
N GLY A 91 3.05 9.00 16.26
CA GLY A 91 2.13 9.55 15.27
C GLY A 91 2.20 8.90 13.89
N VAL A 92 2.82 7.70 13.77
CA VAL A 92 2.96 6.98 12.49
C VAL A 92 1.89 5.89 12.43
N PRO A 93 0.83 6.03 11.61
CA PRO A 93 -0.21 5.01 11.52
C PRO A 93 0.31 3.78 10.76
N LEU A 94 -0.49 2.71 10.73
CA LEU A 94 -0.35 1.59 9.82
C LEU A 94 -0.15 2.11 8.40
N ARG A 95 1.00 1.77 7.82
CA ARG A 95 1.42 2.33 6.54
C ARG A 95 2.30 1.37 5.77
N ARG A 96 2.14 1.41 4.45
CA ARG A 96 3.03 0.74 3.50
C ARG A 96 4.29 1.55 3.26
N VAL A 97 5.45 0.90 3.34
CA VAL A 97 6.77 1.51 3.14
C VAL A 97 7.64 0.62 2.26
N ASN A 98 8.31 1.20 1.28
CA ASN A 98 9.25 0.46 0.44
C ASN A 98 10.51 0.10 1.24
N ALA A 99 10.91 -1.18 1.19
CA ALA A 99 12.07 -1.71 1.89
C ALA A 99 13.41 -1.01 1.56
N ARG A 100 13.50 -0.31 0.41
CA ARG A 100 14.68 0.49 0.03
C ARG A 100 14.87 1.74 0.87
N TYR A 101 13.80 2.34 1.39
CA TYR A 101 13.85 3.63 2.11
C TYR A 101 13.83 3.45 3.63
N VAL A 102 14.48 2.38 4.07
CA VAL A 102 14.40 1.86 5.43
C VAL A 102 15.78 1.38 5.87
N ILE A 103 16.18 1.78 7.07
CA ILE A 103 17.30 1.16 7.79
C ILE A 103 16.71 0.19 8.81
N ALA A 104 17.11 -1.07 8.72
CA ALA A 104 16.80 -2.06 9.74
C ALA A 104 17.80 -1.89 10.88
N THR A 105 17.30 -1.73 12.11
CA THR A 105 18.15 -1.75 13.31
C THR A 105 18.25 -3.16 13.88
N SER A 106 19.19 -3.36 14.78
CA SER A 106 19.37 -4.58 15.57
C SER A 106 18.25 -4.82 16.60
N THR A 107 17.59 -3.77 17.06
CA THR A 107 16.48 -3.86 18.03
C THR A 107 15.27 -4.57 17.44
N LYS A 108 14.72 -5.55 18.18
CA LYS A 108 13.54 -6.32 17.80
C LYS A 108 12.51 -6.28 18.92
N VAL A 109 11.26 -6.11 18.55
CA VAL A 109 10.10 -6.17 19.42
C VAL A 109 9.32 -7.44 19.10
N ASP A 110 8.85 -8.14 20.13
CA ASP A 110 7.98 -9.27 19.92
C ASP A 110 6.62 -8.82 19.34
N VAL A 111 6.24 -9.45 18.22
CA VAL A 111 4.99 -9.17 17.47
C VAL A 111 3.99 -10.32 17.67
N SER A 112 4.32 -11.31 18.51
CA SER A 112 3.39 -12.36 18.89
C SER A 112 2.13 -11.74 19.51
N GLY A 113 0.96 -12.16 19.04
CA GLY A 113 -0.34 -11.65 19.52
C GLY A 113 -0.82 -10.33 18.88
N VAL A 114 -0.12 -9.76 17.90
CA VAL A 114 -0.69 -8.70 17.07
C VAL A 114 -1.78 -9.29 16.19
N GLY A 115 -3.00 -8.75 16.27
CA GLY A 115 -4.21 -9.31 15.64
C GLY A 115 -4.01 -9.72 14.18
N GLU A 116 -3.96 -11.03 13.93
CA GLU A 116 -3.70 -11.61 12.62
C GLU A 116 -4.76 -11.21 11.59
N ASP A 117 -6.01 -11.02 12.03
CA ASP A 117 -7.11 -10.64 11.17
C ASP A 117 -6.90 -9.24 10.58
N VAL A 118 -6.43 -8.29 11.40
CA VAL A 118 -6.11 -6.93 10.94
C VAL A 118 -4.90 -6.97 9.99
N LEU A 119 -3.90 -7.80 10.29
CA LEU A 119 -2.75 -8.00 9.40
C LEU A 119 -3.16 -8.59 8.05
N LYS A 120 -4.11 -9.53 8.02
CA LYS A 120 -4.66 -10.11 6.78
C LYS A 120 -5.41 -9.04 5.99
N LYS A 121 -6.35 -8.32 6.62
CA LYS A 121 -7.08 -7.19 5.99
C LYS A 121 -6.13 -6.14 5.43
N ALA A 122 -5.14 -5.71 6.21
CA ALA A 122 -4.15 -4.72 5.78
C ALA A 122 -3.17 -5.25 4.72
N SER A 123 -3.08 -6.57 4.52
CA SER A 123 -2.25 -7.16 3.47
C SER A 123 -2.86 -7.03 2.08
N GLU A 124 -4.18 -6.85 2.00
CA GLU A 124 -4.90 -6.75 0.74
C GLU A 124 -4.47 -5.49 -0.03
N SER A 125 -4.34 -5.62 -1.36
CA SER A 125 -3.82 -4.55 -2.21
C SER A 125 -4.67 -3.27 -2.18
N GLY A 126 -5.98 -3.42 -1.90
CA GLY A 126 -6.97 -2.33 -1.86
C GLY A 126 -7.04 -1.57 -0.54
N TYR A 127 -6.56 -2.13 0.58
CA TYR A 127 -6.75 -1.51 1.90
C TYR A 127 -6.15 -0.09 2.01
N PHE A 128 -5.02 0.13 1.33
CA PHE A 128 -4.32 1.42 1.32
C PHE A 128 -4.45 2.19 -0.01
N THR A 129 -5.37 1.81 -0.89
CA THR A 129 -5.62 2.59 -2.09
C THR A 129 -6.36 3.87 -1.73
N LYS A 130 -5.92 4.98 -2.32
CA LYS A 130 -6.61 6.26 -2.15
C LYS A 130 -7.87 6.25 -3.01
N ASP A 131 -8.98 6.71 -2.44
CA ASP A 131 -10.19 6.99 -3.20
C ASP A 131 -9.87 8.03 -4.27
N LYS A 132 -10.18 7.67 -5.53
CA LYS A 132 -10.11 8.58 -6.66
C LYS A 132 -11.50 9.17 -6.86
N GLU A 133 -11.64 10.46 -6.63
CA GLU A 133 -12.85 11.19 -6.99
C GLU A 133 -13.02 11.12 -8.52
N SER A 134 -14.21 10.72 -8.98
CA SER A 134 -14.54 10.72 -10.40
C SER A 134 -14.58 12.17 -10.88
N LYS A 135 -13.56 12.57 -11.66
CA LYS A 135 -13.59 13.87 -12.32
C LYS A 135 -14.68 13.85 -13.38
N LYS A 136 -15.85 14.44 -13.09
CA LYS A 136 -16.81 14.81 -14.14
C LYS A 136 -16.25 16.07 -14.80
N PRO A 137 -15.89 16.04 -16.10
CA PRO A 137 -15.45 17.25 -16.79
C PRO A 137 -16.67 18.16 -16.95
N GLY A 138 -16.71 19.26 -16.20
CA GLY A 138 -17.77 20.26 -16.26
C GLY A 138 -17.28 21.57 -15.65
N GLU A 139 -17.81 22.68 -16.15
CA GLU A 139 -17.42 24.05 -15.78
C GLU A 139 -17.55 24.30 -14.25
N ASP A 140 -18.56 23.71 -13.61
CA ASP A 140 -18.78 23.75 -12.16
C ASP A 140 -17.64 23.15 -11.32
N ALA A 141 -16.91 22.17 -11.87
CA ALA A 141 -15.77 21.58 -11.17
C ALA A 141 -14.53 22.48 -11.19
N PHE A 142 -14.44 23.42 -12.13
CA PHE A 142 -13.36 24.40 -12.25
C PHE A 142 -13.52 25.51 -11.20
N PHE A 143 -14.74 26.00 -10.96
CA PHE A 143 -15.00 27.03 -9.94
C PHE A 143 -14.84 26.52 -8.50
N LYS A 144 -15.08 25.22 -8.24
CA LYS A 144 -14.87 24.60 -6.92
C LYS A 144 -13.40 24.32 -6.57
N GLN A 145 -12.47 24.51 -7.52
CA GLN A 145 -11.04 24.27 -7.30
C GLN A 145 -10.35 25.39 -6.48
N GLY A 146 -10.98 26.56 -6.35
CA GLY A 146 -10.50 27.69 -5.55
C GLY A 146 -10.85 27.65 -4.06
N GLU A 147 -11.78 26.79 -3.65
CA GLU A 147 -12.14 26.61 -2.24
C GLU A 147 -11.08 25.74 -1.52
N LYS A 148 -10.81 26.07 -0.25
CA LYS A 148 -9.86 25.29 0.57
C LYS A 148 -10.29 23.81 0.55
N PRO A 149 -9.41 22.89 0.14
CA PRO A 149 -9.77 21.48 0.03
C PRO A 149 -10.26 20.97 1.39
N GLN A 150 -11.46 20.37 1.41
CA GLN A 150 -12.01 19.75 2.61
C GLN A 150 -10.98 18.75 3.17
N LYS A 151 -10.71 18.85 4.47
CA LYS A 151 -9.78 17.94 5.15
C LYS A 151 -10.33 16.52 5.02
N LYS A 152 -9.58 15.63 4.38
CA LYS A 152 -9.95 14.22 4.28
C LYS A 152 -9.95 13.60 5.68
N GLU A 153 -11.14 13.31 6.19
CA GLU A 153 -11.31 12.59 7.45
C GLU A 153 -10.88 11.13 7.28
N THR A 154 -10.20 10.59 8.29
CA THR A 154 -9.81 9.18 8.30
C THR A 154 -11.03 8.30 8.53
N SER A 155 -11.20 7.25 7.72
CA SER A 155 -12.24 6.23 7.89
C SER A 155 -12.21 5.64 9.30
N LYS A 156 -13.39 5.45 9.91
CA LYS A 156 -13.54 4.90 11.28
C LYS A 156 -12.89 3.52 11.41
N ASP A 157 -13.05 2.66 10.41
CA ASP A 157 -12.50 1.30 10.37
C ASP A 157 -10.97 1.30 10.56
N ARG A 158 -10.26 2.20 9.86
CA ARG A 158 -8.80 2.33 9.99
C ARG A 158 -8.36 2.77 11.39
N VAL A 159 -9.18 3.56 12.09
CA VAL A 159 -8.89 3.99 13.45
C VAL A 159 -9.06 2.83 14.42
N GLU A 160 -10.06 1.97 14.21
CA GLU A 160 -10.31 0.77 15.01
C GLU A 160 -9.21 -0.28 14.80
N ASP A 161 -8.87 -0.56 13.54
CA ASP A 161 -7.76 -1.45 13.16
C ASP A 161 -6.44 -1.01 13.81
N GLN A 162 -6.17 0.30 13.79
CA GLN A 162 -4.98 0.87 14.44
C GLN A 162 -4.98 0.62 15.94
N LYS A 163 -6.10 0.89 16.62
CA LYS A 163 -6.22 0.69 18.08
C LYS A 163 -6.02 -0.78 18.46
N ALA A 164 -6.54 -1.71 17.66
CA ALA A 164 -6.38 -3.14 17.89
C ALA A 164 -4.91 -3.57 17.83
N VAL A 165 -4.18 -3.13 16.80
CA VAL A 165 -2.74 -3.42 16.63
C VAL A 165 -1.90 -2.74 17.72
N ASP A 166 -2.17 -1.46 18.01
CA ASP A 166 -1.40 -0.68 18.98
C ASP A 166 -1.57 -1.22 20.40
N LYS A 167 -2.75 -1.76 20.77
CA LYS A 167 -2.99 -2.32 22.10
C LYS A 167 -2.02 -3.47 22.41
N ALA A 168 -1.79 -4.37 21.45
CA ALA A 168 -0.87 -5.48 21.59
C ALA A 168 0.60 -5.03 21.58
N LEU A 169 0.97 -4.08 20.69
CA LEU A 169 2.34 -3.60 20.62
C LEU A 169 2.75 -2.78 21.85
N LEU A 170 1.84 -1.96 22.38
CA LEU A 170 2.15 -1.14 23.55
C LEU A 170 2.37 -1.96 24.82
N SER A 171 1.73 -3.13 24.96
CA SER A 171 2.01 -4.02 26.10
C SER A 171 3.40 -4.62 25.99
N ASN A 172 3.85 -5.00 24.79
CA ASN A 172 5.20 -5.52 24.57
C ASN A 172 6.27 -4.43 24.71
N ILE A 173 6.04 -3.24 24.16
CA ILE A 173 6.99 -2.12 24.23
C ILE A 173 7.24 -1.66 25.67
N LYS A 174 6.22 -1.73 26.53
CA LYS A 174 6.35 -1.35 27.95
C LYS A 174 7.17 -2.35 28.77
N LYS A 175 7.39 -3.57 28.29
CA LYS A 175 8.22 -4.57 28.98
C LYS A 175 9.71 -4.21 28.90
N GLU A 176 10.12 -3.55 27.81
CA GLU A 176 11.50 -3.10 27.63
C GLU A 176 11.68 -1.66 28.12
N ALA A 177 12.64 -1.46 29.02
CA ALA A 177 12.96 -0.14 29.54
C ALA A 177 13.40 0.81 28.42
N HIS A 178 12.88 2.05 28.44
CA HIS A 178 13.20 3.13 27.50
C HIS A 178 12.88 2.88 26.01
N LEU A 179 12.27 1.75 25.65
CA LEU A 179 11.94 1.47 24.24
C LEU A 179 10.87 2.45 23.70
N ALA A 180 9.93 2.87 24.55
CA ALA A 180 8.94 3.89 24.18
C ALA A 180 9.61 5.25 23.85
N ASP A 181 10.61 5.66 24.63
CA ASP A 181 11.37 6.90 24.40
C ASP A 181 12.27 6.78 23.16
N TYR A 182 12.84 5.59 22.95
CA TYR A 182 13.59 5.28 21.74
C TYR A 182 12.72 5.39 20.49
N LEU A 183 11.48 4.88 20.53
CA LEU A 183 10.54 4.96 19.41
C LEU A 183 10.05 6.39 19.18
N SER A 184 9.75 7.16 20.24
CA SER A 184 9.24 8.55 20.12
C SER A 184 10.27 9.51 19.50
N SER A 185 11.55 9.27 19.79
CA SER A 185 12.66 10.09 19.30
C SER A 185 12.91 9.90 17.80
N THR A 186 13.43 10.95 17.17
CA THR A 186 13.64 11.01 15.71
C THR A 186 15.13 10.84 15.42
N PHE A 187 15.46 9.95 14.50
CA PHE A 187 16.81 9.76 13.99
C PHE A 187 17.23 10.95 13.11
N SER A 188 18.38 11.52 13.44
CA SER A 188 19.10 12.51 12.64
C SER A 188 20.59 12.26 12.79
N LEU A 189 21.36 12.71 11.79
CA LEU A 189 22.82 12.72 11.85
C LEU A 189 23.27 14.10 12.33
N ARG A 190 24.24 14.13 13.24
CA ARG A 190 24.97 15.32 13.68
C ARG A 190 26.29 15.44 12.93
N SER A 191 26.98 16.57 13.06
CA SER A 191 28.22 16.83 12.33
C SER A 191 29.35 15.82 12.63
N SER A 192 29.35 15.21 13.81
CA SER A 192 30.32 14.17 14.21
C SER A 192 29.95 12.76 13.74
N ASP A 193 28.72 12.56 13.28
CA ASP A 193 28.18 11.23 13.01
C ASP A 193 28.65 10.71 11.65
N ARG A 194 29.20 9.49 11.64
CA ARG A 194 29.73 8.82 10.45
C ARG A 194 28.93 7.56 10.16
N PRO A 195 27.96 7.58 9.21
CA PRO A 195 27.06 6.45 8.97
C PRO A 195 27.74 5.13 8.62
N HIS A 196 28.92 5.18 7.99
CA HIS A 196 29.72 3.98 7.67
C HIS A 196 30.33 3.31 8.91
N ALA A 197 30.48 4.05 10.01
CA ALA A 197 30.98 3.54 11.29
C ALA A 197 29.86 3.25 12.29
N MET A 198 28.62 3.64 11.98
CA MET A 198 27.47 3.38 12.83
C MET A 198 27.00 1.93 12.68
N VAL A 199 26.68 1.30 13.81
CA VAL A 199 25.98 0.02 13.86
C VAL A 199 24.51 0.31 14.11
N PHE A 200 23.67 -0.19 13.21
CA PHE A 200 22.22 -0.04 13.29
C PHE A 200 21.59 -1.31 13.84
#